data_AF-A0A920K3H1-F1
#
_entry.id   AF-A0A920K3H1-F1
#
_cell.length_a   1.000
_cell.length_b   1.000
_cell.length_c   1.000
_cell.angle_alpha   90.00
_cell.angle_beta   90.00
_cell.angle_gamma   90.00
#
_symmetry.space_group_name_H-M   'P 1'
#
loop_
_entity.id
_entity.type
_entity.pdbx_description
1 polymer ?
#
loop_
_entity_poly.entity_id
_entity_poly.type
_entity_poly.pdbx_seq_one_letter_code
_entity_poly.pdbx_strand_id
1 'polypeptide(L)'
;MPFYKTKILNREISLEYEKKDEKKIIDSINLINEKIDDKLQNPKYSNGKISDTILLSLLSIELQAELSEKLNIERSSEVNDTKKQEYLKNNLELKDKILKLQNEKKILEDEKLKLDQEFDEINKKVEGLIDIIKNSYYE
;
A
#
# COMPACT_ATOMS: atom_id res chain seq x y z
N MET A 1 1.37 41.07 -12.70
CA MET A 1 0.66 40.15 -11.79
C MET A 1 -0.04 40.97 -10.71
N PRO A 2 -1.13 40.49 -10.10
CA PRO A 2 -1.80 41.19 -9.00
C PRO A 2 -0.95 41.19 -7.71
N PHE A 3 -1.27 42.14 -6.83
CA PHE A 3 -0.69 42.24 -5.49
C PHE A 3 -1.76 42.03 -4.42
N TYR A 4 -1.44 41.25 -3.39
CA TYR A 4 -2.26 41.08 -2.21
C TYR A 4 -1.62 41.85 -1.04
N LYS A 5 -2.34 42.84 -0.53
CA LYS A 5 -1.92 43.65 0.62
C LYS A 5 -2.56 43.10 1.88
N THR A 6 -1.76 42.86 2.91
CA THR A 6 -2.23 42.34 4.19
C THR A 6 -1.32 42.80 5.33
N LYS A 7 -1.67 42.43 6.55
CA LYS A 7 -0.90 42.67 7.75
C LYS A 7 -0.56 41.34 8.42
N ILE A 8 0.71 41.18 8.81
CA ILE A 8 1.17 40.08 9.65
C ILE A 8 1.81 40.71 10.89
N LEU A 9 1.37 40.31 12.08
CA LEU A 9 1.68 41.00 13.34
C LEU A 9 1.34 42.50 13.24
N ASN A 10 2.37 43.35 13.18
CA ASN A 10 2.27 44.80 13.08
C ASN A 10 2.85 45.38 11.80
N ARG A 11 3.13 44.54 10.80
CA ARG A 11 3.76 44.96 9.54
C ARG A 11 2.81 44.77 8.38
N GLU A 12 2.63 45.83 7.60
CA GLU A 12 1.99 45.74 6.29
C GLU A 12 2.94 45.06 5.30
N ILE A 13 2.41 44.14 4.53
CA ILE A 13 3.13 43.44 3.47
C ILE A 13 2.31 43.48 2.18
N SER A 14 3.02 43.46 1.06
CA SER A 14 2.43 43.36 -0.28
C SER A 14 3.09 42.19 -0.99
N LEU A 15 2.30 41.19 -1.38
CA LEU A 15 2.78 39.98 -2.03
C LEU A 15 2.31 39.95 -3.48
N GLU A 16 3.25 39.82 -4.41
CA GLU A 16 2.94 39.53 -5.81
C GLU A 16 2.57 38.06 -5.94
N TYR A 17 1.52 37.75 -6.70
CA TYR A 17 1.07 36.37 -6.88
C TYR A 17 0.48 36.12 -8.26
N GLU A 18 0.45 34.85 -8.69
CA GLU A 18 -0.28 34.45 -9.88
C GLU A 18 -1.77 34.33 -9.57
N LYS A 19 -2.64 34.90 -10.42
CA LYS A 19 -4.10 34.92 -10.19
C LYS A 19 -4.71 33.54 -9.90
N LYS A 20 -4.12 32.45 -10.44
CA LYS A 20 -4.55 31.07 -10.19
C LYS A 20 -4.36 30.61 -8.73
N ASP A 21 -3.43 31.23 -8.02
CA ASP A 21 -3.07 30.89 -6.63
C ASP A 21 -3.65 31.87 -5.61
N GLU A 22 -4.49 32.83 -6.03
CA GLU A 22 -5.09 33.87 -5.18
C GLU A 22 -5.65 33.30 -3.87
N LYS A 23 -6.52 32.29 -3.99
CA LYS A 23 -7.13 31.63 -2.84
C LYS A 23 -6.08 30.99 -1.92
N LYS A 24 -5.08 30.30 -2.47
CA LYS A 24 -4.03 29.67 -1.68
C LYS A 24 -3.21 30.69 -0.90
N ILE A 25 -2.89 31.82 -1.51
CA ILE A 25 -2.16 32.90 -0.85
C ILE A 25 -2.96 33.47 0.32
N ILE A 26 -4.25 33.76 0.10
CA ILE A 26 -5.14 34.28 1.14
C ILE A 26 -5.28 33.27 2.29
N ASP A 27 -5.57 32.00 1.97
CA ASP A 27 -5.73 30.93 2.96
C ASP A 27 -4.44 30.73 3.78
N SER A 28 -3.27 30.80 3.14
CA SER A 28 -1.97 30.67 3.81
C SER A 28 -1.70 31.82 4.79
N ILE A 29 -2.06 33.04 4.40
CA ILE A 29 -1.88 34.24 5.25
C ILE A 29 -2.81 34.17 6.46
N ASN A 30 -4.07 33.76 6.24
CA ASN A 30 -5.03 33.58 7.34
C ASN A 30 -4.51 32.54 8.34
N LEU A 31 -4.02 31.39 7.86
CA LEU A 31 -3.41 30.36 8.71
C LEU A 31 -2.21 30.88 9.51
N ILE A 32 -1.34 31.69 8.88
CA ILE A 32 -0.19 32.30 9.58
C ILE A 32 -0.69 33.22 10.69
N ASN A 33 -1.68 34.07 10.42
CA ASN A 33 -2.24 34.99 11.42
C ASN A 33 -2.93 34.25 12.57
N GLU A 34 -3.73 33.22 12.28
CA GLU A 34 -4.34 32.37 13.32
C GLU A 34 -3.28 31.74 14.25
N LYS A 35 -2.23 31.12 13.68
CA LYS A 35 -1.14 30.53 14.48
C LYS A 35 -0.36 31.55 15.29
N ILE A 36 -0.23 32.78 14.79
CA ILE A 36 0.38 33.88 15.53
C ILE A 36 -0.51 34.28 16.71
N ASP A 37 -1.80 34.49 16.48
CA ASP A 37 -2.76 34.88 17.51
C ASP A 37 -2.82 33.83 18.63
N ASP A 38 -2.85 32.55 18.28
CA ASP A 38 -2.79 31.43 19.22
C ASP A 38 -1.51 31.45 20.08
N LYS A 39 -0.35 31.71 19.46
CA LYS A 39 0.91 31.82 20.19
C LYS A 39 0.91 33.02 21.14
N LEU A 40 0.34 34.15 20.72
CA LEU A 40 0.27 35.36 21.53
C LEU A 40 -0.68 35.22 22.73
N GLN A 41 -1.61 34.25 22.72
CA GLN A 41 -2.36 33.89 23.93
C GLN A 41 -1.46 33.34 25.04
N ASN A 42 -0.30 32.77 24.70
CA ASN A 42 0.65 32.26 25.68
C ASN A 42 1.47 33.42 26.29
N PRO A 43 1.45 33.60 27.63
CA PRO A 43 2.22 34.66 28.31
C PRO A 43 3.73 34.60 28.11
N LYS A 44 4.29 33.50 27.58
CA LYS A 44 5.71 33.38 27.21
C LYS A 44 6.07 34.15 25.94
N TYR A 45 5.11 34.30 25.02
CA TYR A 45 5.33 34.89 23.69
C TYR A 45 4.67 36.28 23.53
N SER A 46 4.00 36.79 24.56
CA SER A 46 3.33 38.08 24.54
C SER A 46 4.05 39.16 25.37
N ASN A 47 3.53 40.38 25.33
CA ASN A 47 4.02 41.55 26.08
C ASN A 47 5.51 41.87 25.86
N GLY A 48 6.01 41.69 24.64
CA GLY A 48 7.39 42.03 24.28
C GLY A 48 8.46 41.13 24.89
N LYS A 49 8.08 40.01 25.54
CA LYS A 49 9.04 39.02 26.08
C LYS A 49 9.85 38.32 24.98
N ILE A 50 9.31 38.29 23.77
CA ILE A 50 9.97 37.80 22.57
C ILE A 50 9.81 38.86 21.49
N SER A 51 10.82 39.02 20.64
CA SER A 51 10.72 39.91 19.49
C SER A 51 9.88 39.27 18.38
N ASP A 52 9.18 40.11 17.61
CA ASP A 52 8.41 39.69 16.43
C ASP A 52 9.24 38.80 15.49
N THR A 53 10.51 39.14 15.29
CA THR A 53 11.43 38.36 14.44
C THR A 53 11.64 36.95 14.97
N ILE A 54 11.86 36.79 16.28
CA ILE A 54 12.07 35.47 16.89
C ILE A 54 10.76 34.68 16.85
N LEU A 55 9.62 35.31 17.15
CA LEU A 55 8.30 34.68 17.06
C LEU A 55 8.02 34.14 15.66
N LEU A 56 8.25 34.95 14.63
CA LEU A 56 8.10 34.53 13.22
C LEU A 56 9.09 33.42 12.85
N SER A 57 10.32 33.47 13.36
CA SER A 57 11.32 32.43 13.12
C SER A 57 10.90 31.08 13.74
N LEU A 58 10.40 31.10 14.98
CA LEU A 58 9.87 29.91 15.64
C LEU A 58 8.68 29.32 14.86
N LEU A 59 7.74 30.18 14.44
CA LEU A 59 6.61 29.75 13.63
C LEU A 59 7.08 29.13 12.30
N SER A 60 8.08 29.72 11.64
CA SER A 60 8.64 29.18 10.40
C SER A 60 9.25 27.79 10.61
N ILE A 61 10.00 27.58 11.69
CA ILE A 61 10.58 26.28 12.06
C ILE A 61 9.48 25.25 12.30
N GLU A 62 8.43 25.61 13.03
CA GLU A 62 7.31 24.71 13.32
C GLU A 62 6.54 24.32 12.05
N LEU A 63 6.25 25.28 11.16
CA LEU A 63 5.61 24.99 9.87
C LEU A 63 6.46 24.07 8.99
N GLN A 64 7.78 24.25 9.00
CA GLN A 64 8.70 23.36 8.28
C GLN A 64 8.71 21.95 8.89
N ALA A 65 8.64 21.83 10.22
CA ALA A 65 8.55 20.54 10.90
C ALA A 65 7.22 19.83 10.58
N GLU A 66 6.09 20.53 10.66
CA GLU A 66 4.75 20.01 10.30
C GLU A 66 4.72 19.53 8.84
N LEU A 67 5.34 20.27 7.93
CA LEU A 67 5.43 19.89 6.52
C LEU A 67 6.28 18.63 6.33
N SER A 68 7.43 18.56 6.99
CA SER A 68 8.33 17.39 6.95
C SER A 68 7.64 16.12 7.44
N GLU A 69 6.87 16.22 8.53
CA GLU A 69 6.11 15.10 9.06
C GLU A 69 5.03 14.62 8.07
N LYS A 70 4.26 15.54 7.48
CA LYS A 70 3.25 15.21 6.46
C LYS A 70 3.86 14.49 5.25
N LEU A 71 4.99 14.99 4.74
CA LEU A 71 5.70 14.38 3.62
C LEU A 71 6.23 12.97 3.97
N ASN A 72 6.70 12.77 5.19
CA ASN A 72 7.17 11.45 5.64
C ASN A 72 6.02 10.44 5.76
N ILE A 73 4.85 10.87 6.23
CA ILE A 73 3.65 10.03 6.27
C ILE A 73 3.25 9.63 4.85
N GLU A 74 3.19 10.58 3.92
CA GLU A 74 2.80 10.35 2.52
C GLU A 74 3.76 9.36 1.82
N ARG A 75 5.08 9.54 1.99
CA ARG A 75 6.08 8.59 1.49
C ARG A 75 5.92 7.19 2.10
N SER A 76 5.61 7.12 3.39
CA SER A 76 5.40 5.83 4.08
C SER A 76 4.15 5.11 3.56
N SER A 77 3.09 5.84 3.21
CA SER A 77 1.91 5.25 2.56
C SER A 77 2.21 4.76 1.14
N GLU A 78 2.94 5.51 0.32
CA GLU A 78 3.32 5.08 -1.04
C GLU A 78 4.14 3.78 -1.03
N VAL A 79 5.09 3.66 -0.08
CA VAL A 79 5.89 2.43 0.09
C VAL A 79 5.02 1.24 0.47
N ASN A 80 4.00 1.44 1.32
CA ASN A 80 3.07 0.38 1.70
C ASN A 80 2.17 -0.06 0.54
N ASP A 81 1.71 0.88 -0.30
CA ASP A 81 0.91 0.56 -1.47
C ASP A 81 1.70 -0.24 -2.51
N THR A 82 2.98 0.10 -2.70
CA THR A 82 3.86 -0.62 -3.64
C THR A 82 4.07 -2.08 -3.21
N LYS A 83 4.34 -2.33 -1.93
CA LYS A 83 4.47 -3.70 -1.39
C LYS A 83 3.15 -4.48 -1.51
N LYS A 84 2.02 -3.84 -1.27
CA LYS A 84 0.70 -4.46 -1.39
C LYS A 84 0.38 -4.88 -2.82
N GLN A 85 0.75 -4.08 -3.81
CA GLN A 85 0.62 -4.42 -5.23
C GLN A 85 1.49 -5.63 -5.60
N GLU A 86 2.73 -5.68 -5.11
CA GLU A 86 3.64 -6.81 -5.33
C GLU A 86 3.09 -8.11 -4.73
N TYR A 87 2.60 -8.08 -3.49
CA TYR A 87 1.95 -9.25 -2.88
C TYR A 87 0.71 -9.71 -3.64
N LEU A 88 -0.10 -8.78 -4.14
CA LEU A 88 -1.29 -9.12 -4.93
C LEU A 88 -0.92 -9.81 -6.24
N LYS A 89 0.12 -9.32 -6.93
CA LYS A 89 0.65 -9.94 -8.15
C LYS A 89 1.14 -11.37 -7.87
N ASN A 90 1.95 -11.54 -6.83
CA ASN A 90 2.47 -12.86 -6.44
C ASN A 90 1.34 -13.84 -6.09
N ASN A 91 0.30 -13.38 -5.39
CA ASN A 91 -0.85 -14.21 -5.06
C ASN A 91 -1.65 -14.66 -6.30
N LEU A 92 -1.79 -13.80 -7.31
CA LEU A 92 -2.43 -14.18 -8.58
C LEU A 92 -1.63 -15.25 -9.30
N GLU A 93 -0.31 -15.09 -9.41
CA GLU A 93 0.58 -16.09 -10.03
C GLU A 93 0.55 -17.44 -9.30
N LEU A 94 0.51 -17.42 -7.96
CA LEU A 94 0.39 -18.64 -7.16
C LEU A 94 -0.97 -19.32 -7.36
N LYS A 95 -2.06 -18.55 -7.45
CA LYS A 95 -3.40 -19.08 -7.72
C LYS A 95 -3.46 -19.81 -9.06
N ASP A 96 -2.86 -19.24 -10.10
CA ASP A 96 -2.79 -19.87 -11.42
C ASP A 96 -1.95 -21.15 -11.41
N LYS A 97 -0.82 -21.16 -10.70
CA LYS A 97 0.00 -22.37 -10.50
C LYS A 97 -0.77 -23.47 -9.78
N ILE A 98 -1.49 -23.13 -8.71
CA ILE A 98 -2.32 -24.08 -7.96
C ILE A 98 -3.39 -24.69 -8.88
N LEU A 99 -4.05 -23.88 -9.71
CA LEU A 99 -5.06 -24.37 -10.63
C LEU A 99 -4.49 -25.36 -11.66
N LYS A 100 -3.31 -25.07 -12.21
CA LYS A 100 -2.61 -25.99 -13.13
C LYS A 100 -2.28 -27.32 -12.46
N LEU A 101 -1.70 -27.28 -11.26
CA LEU A 101 -1.36 -28.48 -10.49
C LEU A 101 -2.61 -29.29 -10.10
N GLN A 102 -3.73 -28.64 -9.80
CA GLN A 102 -5.00 -29.33 -9.54
C GLN A 102 -5.51 -30.08 -10.78
N ASN A 103 -5.40 -29.48 -11.96
CA ASN A 103 -5.79 -30.13 -13.21
C ASN A 103 -4.87 -31.32 -13.53
N GLU A 104 -3.54 -31.15 -13.40
CA GLU A 104 -2.57 -32.22 -13.58
C GLU A 104 -2.81 -33.38 -12.62
N LYS A 105 -3.04 -33.08 -11.33
CA LYS A 105 -3.37 -34.08 -10.32
C LYS A 105 -4.61 -34.90 -10.71
N LYS A 106 -5.66 -34.25 -11.20
CA LYS A 106 -6.89 -34.93 -11.62
C LYS A 106 -6.63 -35.89 -12.80
N ILE A 107 -5.85 -35.46 -13.78
CA ILE A 107 -5.48 -36.31 -14.93
C ILE A 107 -4.72 -37.55 -14.44
N LEU A 108 -3.75 -37.37 -13.54
CA LEU A 108 -2.97 -38.48 -12.99
C LEU A 108 -3.83 -39.44 -12.15
N GLU A 109 -4.82 -38.93 -11.40
CA GLU A 109 -5.78 -39.76 -10.67
C GLU A 109 -6.65 -40.60 -11.63
N ASP A 110 -7.10 -40.02 -12.73
CA ASP A 110 -7.88 -40.71 -13.76
C ASP A 110 -7.04 -41.79 -14.49
N GLU A 111 -5.78 -41.50 -14.79
CA GLU A 111 -4.85 -42.47 -15.40
C GLU A 111 -4.54 -43.64 -14.45
N LYS A 112 -4.30 -43.35 -13.18
CA LYS A 112 -4.07 -44.38 -12.17
C LYS A 112 -5.27 -45.34 -12.06
N LEU A 113 -6.48 -44.82 -12.07
CA LEU A 113 -7.70 -45.65 -11.98
C LEU A 113 -7.81 -46.63 -13.17
N LYS A 114 -7.46 -46.19 -14.38
CA LYS A 114 -7.46 -47.05 -15.58
C LYS A 114 -6.40 -48.14 -15.47
N LEU A 115 -5.19 -47.80 -15.03
CA LEU A 115 -4.12 -48.78 -14.83
C LEU A 115 -4.47 -49.82 -13.77
N ASP A 116 -5.11 -49.40 -12.67
CA ASP A 116 -5.58 -50.33 -11.62
C ASP A 116 -6.62 -51.32 -12.20
N GLN A 117 -7.54 -50.86 -13.05
CA GLN A 117 -8.52 -51.72 -13.73
C GLN A 117 -7.85 -52.70 -14.72
N GLU A 118 -6.92 -52.24 -15.53
CA GLU A 118 -6.17 -53.08 -16.47
C GLU A 118 -5.36 -54.15 -15.72
N PHE A 119 -4.76 -53.79 -14.59
CA PHE A 119 -4.02 -54.71 -13.74
C PHE A 119 -4.92 -55.82 -13.17
N ASP A 120 -6.11 -55.46 -12.67
CA ASP A 120 -7.09 -56.43 -12.18
C ASP A 120 -7.57 -57.41 -13.27
N GLU A 121 -7.78 -56.93 -14.50
CA GLU A 121 -8.14 -57.79 -15.64
C GLU A 121 -7.01 -58.76 -16.00
N ILE A 122 -5.77 -58.29 -16.01
CA ILE A 122 -4.60 -59.14 -16.26
C ILE A 122 -4.48 -60.21 -15.18
N ASN A 123 -4.62 -59.84 -13.89
CA ASN A 123 -4.56 -60.80 -12.79
C ASN A 123 -5.62 -61.90 -12.92
N LYS A 124 -6.87 -61.55 -13.24
CA LYS A 124 -7.93 -62.54 -13.48
C LYS A 124 -7.60 -63.50 -14.63
N LYS A 125 -7.02 -63.00 -15.72
CA LYS A 125 -6.58 -63.83 -16.85
C LYS A 125 -5.45 -64.77 -16.45
N VAL A 126 -4.48 -64.29 -15.67
CA VAL A 126 -3.35 -65.08 -15.17
C VAL A 126 -3.85 -66.18 -14.22
N GLU A 127 -4.73 -65.86 -13.27
CA GLU A 127 -5.34 -66.85 -12.38
C GLU A 127 -6.09 -67.94 -13.15
N GLY A 128 -6.91 -67.56 -14.13
CA GLY A 128 -7.61 -68.52 -14.99
C GLY A 128 -6.65 -69.45 -15.76
N LEU A 129 -5.52 -68.93 -16.26
CA LEU A 129 -4.50 -69.74 -16.90
C LEU A 129 -3.81 -70.70 -15.92
N ILE A 130 -3.50 -70.23 -14.71
CA ILE A 130 -2.93 -71.07 -13.64
C ILE A 130 -3.88 -72.23 -13.31
N ASP A 131 -5.17 -71.97 -13.21
CA ASP A 131 -6.18 -73.00 -12.91
C ASP A 131 -6.30 -74.04 -14.02
N ILE A 132 -6.28 -73.61 -15.29
CA ILE A 132 -6.25 -74.52 -16.46
C ILE A 132 -5.01 -75.43 -16.38
N ILE A 133 -3.83 -74.85 -16.15
CA ILE A 133 -2.58 -75.62 -16.06
C ILE A 133 -2.63 -76.60 -14.89
N LYS A 134 -3.10 -76.20 -13.71
CA LYS A 134 -3.22 -77.10 -12.57
C LYS A 134 -4.10 -78.30 -12.89
N ASN A 135 -5.25 -78.07 -13.51
CA ASN A 135 -6.19 -79.14 -13.84
C ASN A 135 -5.66 -80.08 -14.95
N SER A 136 -4.80 -79.59 -15.85
CA SER A 136 -4.19 -80.44 -16.90
C SER A 136 -3.12 -81.42 -16.41
N TYR A 137 -2.60 -81.26 -15.18
CA TYR A 137 -1.64 -82.18 -14.57
C TYR A 137 -2.29 -83.33 -13.79
N TYR A 138 -3.62 -83.33 -13.65
CA TYR A 138 -4.39 -84.35 -12.92
C TYR A 138 -5.30 -85.22 -13.83
N GLU A 139 -5.18 -85.08 -15.16
CA GLU A 139 -5.65 -86.05 -16.17
C GLU A 139 -4.52 -86.98 -16.63
#